data_AF-A0A1Q4ZRJ4-F1
#
_entry.id   AF-A0A1Q4ZRJ4-F1
#
_cell.length_a   1.000
_cell.length_b   1.000
_cell.length_c   1.000
_cell.angle_alpha   90.00
_cell.angle_beta   90.00
_cell.angle_gamma   90.00
#
_symmetry.space_group_name_H-M   'P 1'
#
loop_
_entity.id
_entity.type
_entity.pdbx_description
1 polymer ?
#
loop_
_entity_poly.entity_id
_entity_poly.type
_entity_poly.pdbx_seq_one_letter_code
_entity_poly.pdbx_strand_id
1 'polypeptide(L)'
;MSDNLPAIPGMNHGVASSTGGASSGLGFLALAGRTAKLAASALFLKEGMHLLRSHMEANATAALRLSEMCGQAEVEPRFTSMIEDVSTALTGVAEASGDMVNAADSVDTDARGFNNAHESEYRPGYEASNGSGVQQAMPGFYRRTGRRS
;
A
#
# COMPACT_ATOMS: atom_id res chain seq x y z
N MET A 1 -29.13 -12.46 33.32
CA MET A 1 -28.72 -12.41 34.73
C MET A 1 -27.46 -13.23 34.89
N SER A 2 -26.40 -12.56 35.34
CA SER A 2 -25.14 -13.09 35.89
C SER A 2 -24.11 -13.65 34.91
N ASP A 3 -23.23 -12.75 34.46
CA ASP A 3 -21.85 -13.05 34.07
C ASP A 3 -21.10 -13.71 35.24
N ASN A 4 -20.46 -14.84 34.97
CA ASN A 4 -19.44 -15.40 35.85
C ASN A 4 -18.45 -16.20 35.01
N LEU A 5 -17.36 -15.55 34.57
CA LEU A 5 -16.14 -16.21 34.13
C LEU A 5 -14.92 -15.53 34.81
N PRO A 6 -13.91 -16.32 35.21
CA PRO A 6 -12.92 -15.96 36.23
C PRO A 6 -11.79 -15.06 35.71
N ALA A 7 -11.18 -14.32 36.64
CA ALA A 7 -10.03 -13.46 36.41
C ALA A 7 -8.85 -14.22 35.77
N ILE A 8 -8.40 -13.75 34.62
CA ILE A 8 -7.15 -14.20 33.99
C ILE A 8 -6.00 -13.43 34.65
N PRO A 9 -5.07 -14.09 35.37
CA PRO A 9 -3.88 -13.45 35.91
C PRO A 9 -2.87 -13.29 34.78
N GLY A 10 -2.46 -12.05 34.46
CA GLY A 10 -1.38 -11.84 33.49
C GLY A 10 -1.32 -10.49 32.76
N MET A 11 -2.24 -9.54 32.99
CA MET A 11 -2.07 -8.18 32.46
C MET A 11 -1.15 -7.37 33.37
N ASN A 12 0.14 -7.67 33.32
CA ASN A 12 1.18 -6.74 33.75
C ASN A 12 2.17 -6.49 32.60
N HIS A 13 1.64 -6.00 31.48
CA HIS A 13 2.44 -5.12 30.62
C HIS A 13 2.10 -3.71 31.06
N GLY A 14 2.94 -3.18 31.95
CA GLY A 14 2.86 -1.81 32.40
C GLY A 14 2.66 -0.89 31.20
N VAL A 15 1.51 -0.23 31.19
CA VAL A 15 1.36 1.07 30.55
C VAL A 15 2.26 2.02 31.35
N ALA A 16 3.56 1.94 31.09
CA ALA A 16 4.48 2.99 31.43
C ALA A 16 4.14 4.14 30.48
N SER A 17 3.22 4.98 30.95
CA SER A 17 3.11 6.37 30.53
C SER A 17 4.47 7.03 30.76
N SER A 18 5.38 6.90 29.79
CA SER A 18 6.60 7.69 29.72
C SER A 18 6.27 8.99 28.99
N THR A 19 5.60 9.90 29.70
CA THR A 19 5.69 11.35 29.48
C THR A 19 7.10 11.83 29.80
N GLY A 20 8.08 11.34 29.05
CA GLY A 20 9.50 11.62 29.21
C GLY A 20 10.22 11.47 27.88
N GLY A 21 10.41 12.60 27.18
CA GLY A 21 11.29 12.69 26.03
C GLY A 21 10.71 12.13 24.74
N ALA A 22 9.79 12.87 24.11
CA ALA A 22 9.58 12.79 22.67
C ALA A 22 10.87 13.26 21.96
N SER A 23 11.85 12.37 21.84
CA SER A 23 13.03 12.58 21.00
C SER A 23 12.63 12.37 19.54
N SER A 24 12.89 13.38 18.72
CA SER A 24 12.48 13.49 17.31
C SER A 24 13.16 12.49 16.34
N GLY A 25 13.49 11.28 16.79
CA GLY A 25 14.23 10.26 16.01
C GLY A 25 13.38 9.13 15.42
N LEU A 26 12.05 9.13 15.61
CA LEU A 26 11.19 7.98 15.29
C LEU A 26 10.11 8.26 14.21
N GLY A 27 10.02 9.49 13.70
CA GLY A 27 8.98 9.86 12.73
C GLY A 27 9.26 9.35 11.32
N PHE A 28 10.47 9.62 10.80
CA PHE A 28 10.81 9.29 9.42
C PHE A 28 11.03 7.80 9.20
N LEU A 29 11.78 7.12 10.07
CA LEU A 29 12.10 5.69 9.91
C LEU A 29 10.85 4.81 9.98
N ALA A 30 9.88 5.21 10.82
CA ALA A 30 8.56 4.59 10.86
C ALA A 30 7.74 4.86 9.59
N LEU A 31 7.84 6.07 9.02
CA LEU A 31 7.20 6.40 7.74
C LEU A 31 7.82 5.63 6.57
N ALA A 32 9.15 5.58 6.50
CA ALA A 32 9.92 4.81 5.53
C ALA A 32 9.54 3.33 5.54
N GLY A 33 9.45 2.72 6.74
CA GLY A 33 8.98 1.35 6.89
C GLY A 33 7.54 1.15 6.40
N ARG A 34 6.65 2.12 6.61
CA ARG A 34 5.28 2.08 6.09
C ARG A 34 5.22 2.21 4.56
N THR A 35 6.00 3.13 3.96
CA THR A 35 6.11 3.27 2.49
C THR A 35 6.70 2.03 1.84
N ALA A 36 7.73 1.41 2.43
CA ALA A 36 8.30 0.16 1.92
C ALA A 36 7.27 -0.97 1.95
N LYS A 37 6.49 -1.08 3.03
CA LYS A 37 5.38 -2.05 3.12
C LYS A 37 4.29 -1.78 2.09
N LEU A 38 3.96 -0.51 1.85
CA LEU A 38 2.99 -0.11 0.83
C LEU A 38 3.47 -0.47 -0.58
N ALA A 39 4.73 -0.18 -0.93
CA ALA A 39 5.32 -0.54 -2.21
C ALA A 39 5.33 -2.06 -2.42
N ALA A 40 5.71 -2.83 -1.39
CA ALA A 40 5.65 -4.29 -1.45
C ALA A 40 4.21 -4.79 -1.72
N SER A 41 3.21 -4.22 -1.04
CA SER A 41 1.80 -4.57 -1.29
C SER A 41 1.31 -4.18 -2.68
N ALA A 42 1.82 -3.07 -3.24
CA ALA A 42 1.51 -2.63 -4.60
C ALA A 42 2.04 -3.61 -5.65
N LEU A 43 3.23 -4.19 -5.44
CA LEU A 43 3.78 -5.23 -6.32
C LEU A 43 2.92 -6.51 -6.30
N PHE A 44 2.52 -6.99 -5.12
CA PHE A 44 1.62 -8.14 -5.02
C PHE A 44 0.26 -7.87 -5.65
N LEU A 45 -0.28 -6.65 -5.46
CA LEU A 45 -1.52 -6.23 -6.09
C LEU A 45 -1.39 -6.25 -7.62
N LYS A 46 -0.29 -5.71 -8.15
CA LYS A 46 -0.02 -5.68 -9.60
C LYS A 46 -0.02 -7.09 -10.19
N GLU A 47 0.70 -8.03 -9.58
CA GLU A 47 0.73 -9.43 -10.04
C GLU A 47 -0.68 -10.05 -10.00
N GLY A 48 -1.40 -9.85 -8.89
CA GLY A 48 -2.78 -10.32 -8.75
C GLY A 48 -3.73 -9.75 -9.79
N MET A 49 -3.58 -8.47 -10.13
CA MET A 49 -4.38 -7.80 -11.16
C MET A 49 -4.04 -8.29 -12.57
N HIS A 50 -2.77 -8.58 -12.88
CA HIS A 50 -2.40 -9.20 -14.16
C HIS A 50 -3.04 -10.58 -14.34
N LEU A 51 -2.98 -11.41 -13.30
CA LEU A 51 -3.63 -12.72 -13.31
C LEU A 51 -5.14 -12.58 -13.45
N LEU A 52 -5.77 -11.70 -12.67
CA LEU A 52 -7.21 -11.44 -12.74
C LEU A 52 -7.62 -10.99 -14.14
N ARG A 53 -6.90 -10.02 -14.71
CA ARG A 53 -7.14 -9.51 -16.07
C ARG A 53 -7.10 -10.65 -17.10
N SER A 54 -6.03 -11.43 -17.09
CA SER A 54 -5.87 -12.54 -18.05
C SER A 54 -7.00 -13.57 -17.94
N HIS A 55 -7.44 -13.86 -16.71
CA HIS A 55 -8.53 -14.79 -16.46
C HIS A 55 -9.88 -14.23 -16.92
N MET A 56 -10.14 -12.94 -16.71
CA MET A 56 -11.38 -12.31 -17.14
C MET A 56 -11.46 -12.14 -18.66
N GLU A 57 -10.35 -11.83 -19.33
CA GLU A 57 -10.27 -11.82 -20.81
C GLU A 57 -10.55 -13.20 -21.41
N ALA A 58 -9.98 -14.25 -20.80
CA ALA A 58 -10.23 -15.64 -21.21
C ALA A 58 -11.71 -16.02 -21.02
N ASN A 59 -12.30 -15.66 -19.87
CA ASN A 59 -13.70 -15.92 -19.58
C ASN A 59 -14.65 -15.14 -20.51
N ALA A 60 -14.34 -13.87 -20.81
CA ALA A 60 -15.12 -13.06 -21.73
C ALA A 60 -15.14 -13.67 -23.13
N THR A 61 -13.98 -14.17 -23.59
CA THR A 61 -13.86 -14.89 -24.87
C THR A 61 -14.64 -16.20 -24.87
N ALA A 62 -14.59 -16.96 -23.77
CA ALA A 62 -15.37 -18.19 -23.63
C ALA A 62 -16.88 -17.93 -23.63
N ALA A 63 -17.33 -16.87 -22.97
CA ALA A 63 -18.72 -16.44 -22.96
C ALA A 63 -19.20 -16.06 -24.37
N LEU A 64 -18.42 -15.33 -25.17
CA LEU A 64 -18.78 -15.01 -26.55
C LEU A 64 -18.94 -16.27 -27.41
N ARG A 65 -18.01 -17.23 -27.29
CA ARG A 65 -18.11 -18.52 -27.99
C ARG A 65 -19.34 -19.30 -27.56
N LEU A 66 -19.68 -19.27 -26.27
CA LEU A 66 -20.89 -19.89 -25.75
C LEU A 66 -22.14 -19.24 -26.35
N SER A 67 -22.20 -17.90 -26.40
CA SER A 67 -23.32 -17.17 -27.03
C SER A 67 -23.48 -17.56 -28.50
N GLU A 68 -22.38 -17.63 -29.24
CA GLU A 68 -22.38 -18.04 -30.65
C GLU A 68 -22.93 -19.47 -30.84
N MET A 69 -22.47 -20.43 -30.02
CA MET A 69 -22.98 -21.81 -30.05
C MET A 69 -24.47 -21.86 -29.66
N CYS A 70 -24.90 -21.08 -28.67
CA CYS A 70 -26.30 -20.97 -28.28
C CYS A 70 -27.16 -20.39 -29.41
N GLY A 71 -26.64 -19.41 -30.15
CA GLY A 71 -27.28 -18.86 -31.34
C GLY A 71 -27.44 -19.90 -32.44
N GLN A 72 -26.41 -20.71 -32.71
CA GLN A 72 -26.47 -21.81 -33.68
C GLN A 72 -27.42 -22.94 -33.26
N ALA A 73 -27.57 -23.16 -31.95
CA ALA A 73 -28.48 -24.14 -31.39
C ALA A 73 -29.93 -23.63 -31.23
N GLU A 74 -30.24 -22.44 -31.76
CA GLU A 74 -31.56 -21.80 -31.69
C GLU A 74 -32.08 -21.65 -30.24
N VAL A 75 -31.16 -21.45 -29.29
CA VAL A 75 -31.51 -21.14 -27.90
C VAL A 75 -32.24 -19.80 -27.87
N GLU A 76 -33.20 -19.67 -26.95
CA GLU A 76 -34.01 -18.46 -26.81
C GLU A 76 -33.12 -17.20 -26.69
N PRO A 77 -33.37 -16.13 -27.48
CA PRO A 77 -32.48 -14.97 -27.58
C PRO A 77 -32.19 -14.23 -26.27
N ARG A 78 -33.06 -14.39 -25.25
CA ARG A 78 -32.79 -13.82 -23.92
C ARG A 78 -31.57 -14.43 -23.26
N PHE A 79 -31.27 -15.71 -23.49
CA PHE A 79 -30.13 -16.39 -22.87
C PHE A 79 -28.83 -15.99 -23.56
N THR A 80 -28.84 -15.84 -24.89
CA THR A 80 -27.69 -15.34 -25.64
C THR A 80 -27.36 -13.90 -25.23
N SER A 81 -28.36 -13.03 -25.09
CA SER A 81 -28.13 -11.64 -24.61
C SER A 81 -27.53 -11.62 -23.20
N MET A 82 -28.04 -12.45 -22.28
CA MET A 82 -27.46 -12.51 -20.93
C MET A 82 -26.00 -12.99 -20.93
N ILE A 83 -25.63 -13.91 -21.83
CA ILE A 83 -24.24 -14.38 -21.96
C ILE A 83 -23.34 -13.27 -22.52
N GLU A 84 -23.84 -12.48 -23.47
CA GLU A 84 -23.14 -11.31 -24.01
C GLU A 84 -22.95 -10.21 -22.97
N ASP A 85 -23.95 -9.97 -22.12
CA ASP A 85 -23.86 -9.04 -21.00
C ASP A 85 -22.78 -9.49 -19.99
N VAL A 86 -22.71 -10.80 -19.71
CA VAL A 86 -21.64 -11.38 -18.87
C VAL A 86 -20.26 -11.16 -19.51
N SER A 87 -20.12 -11.39 -20.81
CA SER A 87 -18.86 -11.13 -21.51
C SER A 87 -18.43 -9.67 -21.37
N THR A 88 -19.38 -8.73 -21.56
CA THR A 88 -19.13 -7.29 -21.41
C THR A 88 -18.70 -6.93 -20.00
N ALA A 89 -19.36 -7.48 -18.98
CA ALA A 89 -19.00 -7.25 -17.58
C ALA A 89 -17.58 -7.77 -17.26
N LEU A 90 -17.21 -8.94 -17.78
CA LEU A 90 -15.88 -9.53 -17.60
C LEU A 90 -14.79 -8.68 -18.26
N THR A 91 -15.04 -8.15 -19.47
CA THR A 91 -14.13 -7.19 -20.12
C THR A 91 -13.96 -5.92 -19.27
N GLY A 92 -15.05 -5.39 -18.69
CA GLY A 92 -14.97 -4.23 -17.81
C GLY A 92 -14.10 -4.47 -16.56
N VAL A 93 -14.13 -5.67 -15.97
CA VAL A 93 -13.24 -6.04 -14.86
C VAL A 93 -11.79 -6.13 -15.31
N ALA A 94 -11.53 -6.67 -16.51
CA ALA A 94 -10.19 -6.75 -17.08
C ALA A 94 -9.58 -5.35 -17.31
N GLU A 95 -10.38 -4.40 -17.81
CA GLU A 95 -9.99 -3.00 -17.99
C GLU A 95 -9.70 -2.32 -16.64
N ALA A 96 -10.62 -2.42 -15.69
CA ALA A 96 -10.44 -1.86 -14.34
C ALA A 96 -9.21 -2.43 -13.62
N SER A 97 -8.90 -3.71 -13.85
CA SER A 97 -7.66 -4.34 -13.34
C SER A 97 -6.42 -3.69 -13.94
N GLY A 98 -6.47 -3.27 -15.21
CA GLY A 98 -5.41 -2.48 -15.86
C GLY A 98 -5.21 -1.11 -15.21
N ASP A 99 -6.29 -0.40 -14.91
CA ASP A 99 -6.22 0.90 -14.21
C ASP A 99 -5.63 0.76 -12.80
N MET A 100 -5.97 -0.32 -12.09
CA MET A 100 -5.39 -0.62 -10.78
C MET A 100 -3.90 -0.92 -10.85
N VAL A 101 -3.41 -1.57 -11.92
CA VAL A 101 -1.97 -1.77 -12.14
C VAL A 101 -1.26 -0.42 -12.31
N ASN A 102 -1.83 0.51 -13.09
CA ASN A 102 -1.25 1.84 -13.28
C ASN A 102 -1.16 2.62 -11.95
N ALA A 103 -2.19 2.50 -11.11
CA ALA A 103 -2.19 3.08 -9.77
C ALA A 103 -1.12 2.45 -8.86
N ALA A 104 -0.97 1.12 -8.89
CA ALA A 104 0.07 0.42 -8.15
C ALA A 104 1.48 0.82 -8.58
N ASP A 105 1.71 1.01 -9.88
CA ASP A 105 2.99 1.49 -10.43
C ASP A 105 3.33 2.92 -9.98
N SER A 106 2.31 3.78 -9.86
CA SER A 106 2.47 5.13 -9.33
C SER A 106 2.90 5.08 -7.86
N VAL A 107 2.28 4.22 -7.05
CA VAL A 107 2.62 4.03 -5.63
C VAL A 107 4.06 3.51 -5.44
N ASP A 108 4.51 2.54 -6.26
CA ASP A 108 5.91 2.06 -6.20
C ASP A 108 6.90 3.17 -6.60
N THR A 109 6.59 3.93 -7.64
CA THR A 109 7.42 5.06 -8.09
C THR A 109 7.54 6.13 -7.00
N ASP A 110 6.43 6.53 -6.39
CA ASP A 110 6.39 7.53 -5.33
C ASP A 110 7.14 7.05 -4.08
N ALA A 111 7.01 5.77 -3.71
CA ALA A 111 7.72 5.20 -2.58
C ALA A 111 9.25 5.19 -2.79
N ARG A 112 9.71 4.89 -4.01
CA ARG A 112 11.14 5.00 -4.37
C ARG A 112 11.61 6.46 -4.35
N GLY A 113 10.80 7.37 -4.86
CA GLY A 113 11.07 8.81 -4.82
C GLY A 113 11.23 9.33 -3.40
N PHE A 114 10.33 8.93 -2.50
CA PHE A 114 10.41 9.26 -1.08
C PHE A 114 11.69 8.75 -0.42
N ASN A 115 12.09 7.50 -0.68
CA ASN A 115 13.32 6.93 -0.12
C ASN A 115 14.58 7.64 -0.64
N ASN A 116 14.62 7.96 -1.94
CA ASN A 116 15.74 8.69 -2.55
C ASN A 116 15.85 10.12 -2.02
N ALA A 117 14.72 10.82 -1.85
CA ALA A 117 14.69 12.15 -1.26
C ALA A 117 15.29 12.14 0.15
N HIS A 118 14.92 11.17 0.97
CA HIS A 118 15.49 11.01 2.31
C HIS A 118 16.99 10.71 2.31
N GLU A 119 17.44 9.76 1.49
CA GLU A 119 18.87 9.48 1.38
C GLU A 119 19.62 10.75 0.96
N SER A 120 19.11 11.51 -0.01
CA SER A 120 19.76 12.75 -0.45
C SER A 120 19.81 13.84 0.62
N GLU A 121 18.78 13.95 1.46
CA GLU A 121 18.67 14.99 2.50
C GLU A 121 19.52 14.67 3.73
N TYR A 122 19.59 13.40 4.13
CA TYR A 122 20.23 13.01 5.40
C TYR A 122 21.62 12.37 5.23
N ARG A 123 21.99 11.87 4.04
CA ARG A 123 23.32 11.27 3.79
C ARG A 123 24.49 12.19 4.18
N PRO A 124 24.49 13.51 3.87
CA PRO A 124 25.56 14.40 4.32
C PRO A 124 25.70 14.50 5.84
N GLY A 125 24.58 14.39 6.57
CA GLY A 125 24.57 14.40 8.04
C GLY A 125 25.12 13.11 8.65
N TYR A 126 24.77 11.95 8.08
CA TYR A 126 25.30 10.64 8.48
C TYR A 126 26.80 10.50 8.16
N GLU A 127 27.25 10.98 6.99
CA GLU A 127 28.67 10.98 6.60
C GLU A 127 29.49 11.89 7.52
N ALA A 128 28.96 13.06 7.90
CA ALA A 128 29.60 13.98 8.85
C ALA A 128 29.66 13.42 10.29
N SER A 129 28.63 12.69 10.74
CA SER A 129 28.62 12.09 12.08
C SER A 129 29.52 10.86 12.19
N ASN A 130 29.57 10.02 11.15
CA ASN A 130 30.39 8.80 11.14
C ASN A 130 31.88 9.08 10.94
N GLY A 131 32.25 10.20 10.30
CA GLY A 131 33.64 10.59 10.08
C GLY A 131 34.30 11.38 11.21
N SER A 132 33.54 12.07 12.08
CA SER A 132 34.12 13.06 12.99
C SER A 132 33.98 12.78 14.50
N GLY A 133 33.21 11.78 14.94
CA GLY A 133 32.99 11.54 16.38
C GLY A 133 32.33 12.71 17.13
N VAL A 134 31.97 13.78 16.43
CA VAL A 134 31.29 14.97 16.96
C VAL A 134 29.89 14.99 16.36
N GLN A 135 28.87 14.90 17.23
CA GLN A 135 27.48 15.13 16.86
C GLN A 135 27.35 16.59 16.38
N GLN A 136 27.27 16.80 15.06
CA GLN A 136 26.95 18.13 14.55
C GLN A 136 25.53 18.50 14.95
N ALA A 137 25.36 19.75 15.41
CA ALA A 137 24.06 20.28 15.80
C ALA A 137 23.08 20.16 14.63
N MET A 138 21.94 19.51 14.87
CA MET A 138 20.89 19.38 13.86
C MET A 138 20.44 20.78 13.40
N PRO A 139 20.31 21.01 12.08
CA PRO A 139 19.76 22.26 11.56
C PRO A 139 18.34 22.47 12.10
N GLY A 140 18.14 23.58 12.83
CA GLY A 140 16.84 23.96 13.43
C GLY A 140 16.85 24.23 14.93
N PHE A 141 17.93 23.91 15.67
CA PHE A 141 17.94 23.95 17.14
C PHE A 141 18.51 25.20 17.82
N TYR A 142 18.81 26.29 17.09
CA TYR A 142 19.18 27.55 17.75
C TYR A 142 17.97 28.47 17.90
N ARG A 143 17.17 28.23 18.96
CA ARG A 143 16.32 29.29 19.49
C ARG A 143 17.25 30.36 20.07
N ARG A 144 17.37 31.51 19.40
CA ARG A 144 18.07 32.70 19.90
C ARG A 144 17.47 33.06 21.26
N THR A 145 18.04 32.57 22.35
CA THR A 145 17.80 33.12 23.69
C THR A 145 18.56 34.43 23.77
N GLY A 146 17.98 35.47 23.16
CA GLY A 146 18.39 36.83 23.44
C GLY A 146 18.08 37.13 24.90
N ARG A 147 19.09 37.04 25.77
CA ARG A 147 19.06 37.72 27.07
C ARG A 147 19.82 39.02 26.90
N ARG A 148 19.08 40.11 26.71
CA ARG A 148 19.56 41.45 27.02
C ARG A 148 19.66 41.54 28.55
N SER A 149 20.85 41.82 29.05
CA SER A 149 21.09 42.60 30.26
C SER A 149 22.45 43.27 30.12
#